data_AF-A0A3B9BT19-F1
#
_entry.id   AF-A0A3B9BT19-F1
#
_cell.length_a   1.000
_cell.length_b   1.000
_cell.length_c   1.000
_cell.angle_alpha   90.00
_cell.angle_beta   90.00
_cell.angle_gamma   90.00
#
_symmetry.space_group_name_H-M   'P 1'
#
loop_
_entity.id
_entity.type
_entity.pdbx_description
1 polymer ?
#
loop_
_entity_poly.entity_id
_entity_poly.type
_entity_poly.pdbx_seq_one_letter_code
_entity_poly.pdbx_strand_id
1 'polypeptide(L)'
;MGDKMTELSNIQARFNAALAIVQQAETSSGNLAETNKSISDAPAEQQLLTAAEGDERYDNSDAEVTKLDLEKMNACLKKEQDTINTLKKELAEKDTILKSQRATMVQQIETLDKARCTSEESLDKVQQHVNDLEQLNTELRAANEQNLGQPDLINKSLEVELKQIKVQRNADLETVNAILARLTPLVEGAVDG
;
A
#
# COMPACT_ATOMS: atom_id res chain seq x y z
N MET A 1 16.66 -22.62 -3.25
CA MET A 1 17.00 -23.11 -4.60
C MET A 1 16.45 -24.50 -4.95
N GLY A 2 15.95 -25.31 -3.99
CA GLY A 2 15.55 -26.71 -4.26
C GLY A 2 14.16 -26.93 -4.90
N ASP A 3 13.24 -25.98 -4.76
CA ASP A 3 11.83 -26.17 -5.12
C ASP A 3 11.57 -26.14 -6.65
N LYS A 4 12.26 -25.25 -7.36
CA LYS A 4 12.16 -25.12 -8.84
C LYS A 4 12.74 -26.32 -9.61
N MET A 5 13.64 -27.09 -9.00
CA MET A 5 14.25 -28.26 -9.64
C MET A 5 13.29 -29.47 -9.62
N THR A 6 12.45 -29.56 -8.59
CA THR A 6 11.42 -30.60 -8.45
C THR A 6 10.26 -30.39 -9.43
N GLU A 7 9.83 -29.15 -9.64
CA GLU A 7 8.78 -28.83 -10.62
C GLU A 7 9.19 -29.16 -12.07
N LEU A 8 10.42 -28.83 -12.46
CA LEU A 8 10.95 -29.20 -13.77
C LEU A 8 11.01 -30.72 -13.96
N SER A 9 11.41 -31.47 -12.93
CA SER A 9 11.44 -32.94 -12.98
C SER A 9 10.04 -33.54 -13.13
N ASN A 10 9.03 -32.97 -12.46
CA ASN A 10 7.63 -33.40 -12.60
C ASN A 10 7.06 -33.09 -13.98
N ILE A 11 7.40 -31.95 -14.56
CA ILE A 11 6.99 -31.60 -15.93
C ILE A 11 7.63 -32.53 -16.96
N GLN A 12 8.92 -32.84 -16.81
CA GLN A 12 9.64 -33.79 -17.68
C GLN A 12 9.00 -35.19 -17.64
N ALA A 13 8.61 -35.67 -16.45
CA ALA A 13 7.97 -36.97 -16.28
C ALA A 13 6.60 -37.03 -16.99
N ARG A 14 5.79 -35.97 -16.87
CA ARG A 14 4.47 -35.88 -17.53
C ARG A 14 4.60 -35.81 -19.05
N PHE A 15 5.62 -35.10 -19.55
CA PHE A 15 5.90 -35.02 -20.99
C PHE A 15 6.28 -36.39 -21.57
N ASN A 16 7.17 -37.12 -20.91
CA ASN A 16 7.56 -38.47 -21.35
C ASN A 16 6.40 -39.46 -21.33
N ALA A 17 5.52 -39.37 -20.32
CA ALA A 17 4.31 -40.19 -20.25
C ALA A 17 3.35 -39.90 -21.41
N ALA A 18 3.15 -38.62 -21.75
CA ALA A 18 2.32 -38.24 -22.90
C ALA A 18 2.90 -38.74 -24.23
N LEU A 19 4.23 -38.71 -24.39
CA LEU A 19 4.91 -39.20 -25.60
C LEU A 19 4.70 -40.72 -25.80
N ALA A 20 4.74 -41.49 -24.70
CA ALA A 20 4.51 -42.94 -24.75
C ALA A 20 3.07 -43.30 -25.17
N ILE A 21 2.08 -42.53 -24.71
CA ILE A 21 0.66 -42.73 -25.07
C ILE A 21 0.45 -42.47 -26.57
N VAL A 22 1.07 -41.42 -27.12
CA VAL A 22 0.97 -41.10 -28.56
C VAL A 22 1.64 -42.19 -29.40
N GLN A 23 2.82 -42.69 -29.02
CA GLN A 23 3.46 -43.81 -29.72
C GLN A 23 2.62 -45.09 -29.67
N GLN A 24 1.95 -45.35 -28.55
CA GLN A 24 1.08 -46.52 -28.41
C GLN A 24 -0.19 -46.39 -29.25
N ALA A 25 -0.73 -45.19 -29.40
CA ALA A 25 -1.84 -44.90 -30.31
C ALA A 25 -1.45 -45.08 -31.79
N GLU A 26 -0.23 -44.70 -32.18
CA GLU A 26 0.29 -44.91 -33.54
C GLU A 26 0.46 -46.41 -33.87
N THR A 27 0.92 -47.23 -32.91
CA THR A 27 1.01 -48.69 -33.11
C THR A 27 -0.37 -49.38 -33.15
N SER A 28 -1.37 -48.83 -32.47
CA SER A 28 -2.74 -49.38 -32.44
C SER A 28 -3.55 -49.02 -33.70
N SER A 29 -3.13 -48.01 -34.45
CA SER A 29 -3.76 -47.60 -35.71
C SER A 29 -3.44 -48.55 -36.89
N GLY A 30 -2.42 -49.41 -36.76
CA GLY A 30 -1.99 -50.36 -37.80
C GLY A 30 -2.81 -51.65 -37.95
N ASN A 31 -3.73 -51.96 -37.02
CA ASN A 31 -4.42 -53.26 -36.97
C ASN A 31 -5.81 -53.32 -37.64
N LEU A 32 -6.17 -52.34 -38.49
CA LEU A 32 -7.44 -52.37 -39.23
C LEU A 32 -7.45 -53.33 -40.44
N ALA A 33 -6.33 -53.97 -40.79
CA ALA A 33 -6.22 -54.82 -41.97
C ALA A 33 -6.46 -56.33 -41.71
N GLU A 34 -6.36 -56.81 -40.47
CA GLU A 34 -6.49 -58.24 -40.14
C GLU A 34 -7.92 -58.65 -39.73
N THR A 35 -8.80 -57.71 -39.40
CA THR A 35 -10.20 -57.97 -39.05
C THR A 35 -11.13 -58.10 -40.26
N ASN A 36 -10.65 -57.73 -41.46
CA ASN A 36 -11.47 -57.66 -42.68
C ASN A 36 -11.40 -58.91 -43.58
N LYS A 37 -10.80 -60.01 -43.10
CA LYS A 37 -10.67 -61.28 -43.84
C LYS A 37 -11.48 -62.44 -43.24
N SER A 38 -12.15 -62.26 -42.11
CA SER A 38 -12.96 -63.32 -41.44
C SER A 38 -14.48 -63.11 -41.53
N ILE A 39 -14.96 -62.17 -42.35
CA ILE A 39 -16.40 -61.84 -42.44
C ILE A 39 -17.07 -62.49 -43.68
N SER A 40 -16.34 -63.15 -44.58
CA SER A 40 -16.93 -63.61 -45.85
C SER A 40 -17.52 -65.02 -45.88
N ASP A 41 -17.40 -65.85 -44.83
CA ASP A 41 -17.91 -67.24 -44.87
C ASP A 41 -18.55 -67.70 -43.55
N ALA A 42 -19.85 -67.42 -43.35
CA ALA A 42 -20.76 -68.27 -42.58
C ALA A 42 -22.24 -67.87 -42.80
N PRO A 43 -23.16 -68.83 -42.96
CA PRO A 43 -24.55 -68.57 -43.37
C PRO A 43 -25.45 -68.11 -42.22
N ALA A 44 -26.56 -67.51 -42.62
CA ALA A 44 -27.68 -67.07 -41.79
C ALA A 44 -28.20 -68.15 -40.83
N GLU A 45 -28.44 -67.78 -39.57
CA GLU A 45 -29.64 -68.14 -38.80
C GLU A 45 -29.63 -67.43 -37.43
N GLN A 46 -30.50 -66.43 -37.31
CA GLN A 46 -31.34 -66.11 -36.15
C GLN A 46 -31.05 -66.88 -34.85
N GLN A 47 -30.00 -66.49 -34.10
CA GLN A 47 -29.81 -67.01 -32.74
C GLN A 47 -28.87 -66.17 -31.86
N LEU A 48 -28.96 -64.83 -31.90
CA LEU A 48 -28.28 -63.96 -30.92
C LEU A 48 -29.11 -62.72 -30.50
N LEU A 49 -30.43 -62.74 -30.67
CA LEU A 49 -31.30 -61.64 -30.21
C LEU A 49 -31.71 -61.71 -28.73
N THR A 50 -31.04 -62.51 -27.90
CA THR A 50 -31.34 -62.64 -26.46
C THR A 50 -30.16 -62.36 -25.54
N ALA A 51 -29.09 -61.73 -26.05
CA ALA A 51 -27.92 -61.34 -25.24
C ALA A 51 -27.54 -59.86 -25.36
N ALA A 52 -28.42 -59.02 -25.91
CA ALA A 52 -28.19 -57.59 -26.09
C ALA A 52 -29.21 -56.69 -25.34
N GLU A 53 -29.72 -57.15 -24.20
CA GLU A 53 -30.48 -56.32 -23.24
C GLU A 53 -29.72 -56.12 -21.92
N GLY A 54 -28.40 -56.27 -21.94
CA GLY A 54 -27.55 -55.99 -20.79
C GLY A 54 -26.28 -55.33 -21.25
N ASP A 55 -26.27 -53.99 -21.27
CA ASP A 55 -25.33 -53.17 -20.48
C ASP A 55 -25.36 -51.68 -20.89
N GLU A 56 -26.49 -50.99 -20.67
CA GLU A 56 -26.48 -49.52 -20.56
C GLU A 56 -26.24 -49.08 -19.10
N ARG A 57 -25.41 -49.81 -18.34
CA ARG A 57 -25.13 -49.51 -16.92
C ARG A 57 -23.66 -49.26 -16.60
N TYR A 58 -22.82 -49.01 -17.59
CA TYR A 58 -21.45 -48.53 -17.41
C TYR A 58 -21.17 -47.32 -18.30
N ASP A 59 -21.75 -46.17 -17.93
CA ASP A 59 -21.29 -44.84 -18.39
C ASP A 59 -21.86 -43.70 -17.51
N ASN A 60 -22.94 -43.99 -16.76
CA ASN A 60 -23.61 -42.96 -15.96
C ASN A 60 -22.85 -42.60 -14.66
N SER A 61 -22.09 -43.52 -14.07
CA SER A 61 -21.35 -43.26 -12.82
C SER A 61 -20.12 -42.38 -13.02
N ASP A 62 -19.36 -42.59 -14.11
CA ASP A 62 -18.18 -41.76 -14.42
C ASP A 62 -18.60 -40.37 -14.91
N ALA A 63 -19.71 -40.27 -15.65
CA ALA A 63 -20.33 -39.01 -16.03
C ALA A 63 -20.88 -38.24 -14.79
N GLU A 64 -21.48 -38.92 -13.82
CA GLU A 64 -21.94 -38.30 -12.57
C GLU A 64 -20.78 -37.86 -11.67
N VAL A 65 -19.71 -38.67 -11.56
CA VAL A 65 -18.51 -38.34 -10.77
C VAL A 65 -17.79 -37.13 -11.36
N THR A 66 -17.61 -37.07 -12.69
CA THR A 66 -17.00 -35.91 -13.36
C THR A 66 -17.87 -34.66 -13.26
N LYS A 67 -19.19 -34.78 -13.34
CA LYS A 67 -20.12 -33.67 -13.10
C LYS A 67 -20.04 -33.14 -11.67
N LEU A 68 -20.00 -34.03 -10.68
CA LEU A 68 -19.85 -33.67 -9.27
C LEU A 68 -18.53 -32.96 -9.00
N ASP A 69 -17.43 -33.38 -9.63
CA ASP A 69 -16.12 -32.74 -9.48
C ASP A 69 -16.04 -31.39 -10.20
N LEU A 70 -16.70 -31.22 -11.35
CA LEU A 70 -16.89 -29.93 -11.99
C LEU A 70 -17.71 -28.96 -11.12
N GLU A 71 -18.78 -29.45 -10.49
CA GLU A 71 -19.59 -28.64 -9.55
C GLU A 71 -18.77 -28.20 -8.32
N LYS A 72 -17.97 -29.10 -7.73
CA LYS A 72 -17.06 -28.75 -6.63
C LYS A 72 -16.01 -27.73 -7.05
N MET A 73 -15.41 -27.90 -8.23
CA MET A 73 -14.41 -26.98 -8.77
C MET A 73 -15.02 -25.60 -9.02
N ASN A 74 -16.21 -25.53 -9.62
CA ASN A 74 -16.93 -24.28 -9.83
C ASN A 74 -17.31 -23.60 -8.52
N ALA A 75 -17.70 -24.36 -7.49
CA ALA A 75 -17.97 -23.83 -6.16
C ALA A 75 -16.70 -23.28 -5.49
N CYS A 76 -15.55 -23.93 -5.68
CA CYS A 76 -14.25 -23.45 -5.20
C CYS A 76 -13.83 -22.16 -5.91
N LEU A 77 -13.94 -22.12 -7.23
CA LEU A 77 -13.61 -20.97 -8.06
C LEU A 77 -14.51 -19.77 -7.72
N LYS A 78 -15.80 -19.99 -7.45
CA LYS A 78 -16.71 -18.94 -6.99
C LYS A 78 -16.28 -18.38 -5.63
N LYS A 79 -15.92 -19.24 -4.67
CA LYS A 79 -15.40 -18.80 -3.36
C LYS A 79 -14.12 -17.97 -3.51
N GLU A 80 -13.19 -18.39 -4.37
CA GLU A 80 -11.96 -17.63 -4.65
C GLU A 80 -12.25 -16.29 -5.33
N GLN A 81 -13.22 -16.22 -6.24
CA GLN A 81 -13.65 -14.96 -6.84
C GLN A 81 -14.26 -14.02 -5.80
N ASP A 82 -15.09 -14.53 -4.88
CA ASP A 82 -15.69 -13.75 -3.81
C ASP A 82 -14.63 -13.21 -2.83
N THR A 83 -13.61 -14.00 -2.49
CA THR A 83 -12.49 -13.54 -1.64
C THR A 83 -11.63 -12.50 -2.36
N ILE A 84 -11.32 -12.70 -3.64
CA ILE A 84 -10.59 -11.72 -4.45
C ILE A 84 -11.35 -10.38 -4.52
N ASN A 85 -12.66 -10.43 -4.74
CA ASN A 85 -13.49 -9.22 -4.78
C ASN A 85 -13.52 -8.49 -3.43
N THR A 86 -13.60 -9.25 -2.34
CA THR A 86 -13.55 -8.69 -0.97
C THR A 86 -12.20 -8.01 -0.71
N LEU A 87 -11.09 -8.69 -1.00
CA LEU A 87 -9.74 -8.14 -0.82
C LEU A 87 -9.50 -6.91 -1.69
N LYS A 88 -10.00 -6.89 -2.93
CA LYS A 88 -9.92 -5.70 -3.80
C LYS A 88 -10.64 -4.50 -3.21
N LYS A 89 -11.82 -4.71 -2.61
CA LYS A 89 -12.58 -3.66 -1.94
C LYS A 89 -11.81 -3.12 -0.74
N GLU A 90 -11.29 -4.00 0.13
CA GLU A 90 -10.48 -3.59 1.28
C GLU A 90 -9.22 -2.84 0.87
N LEU A 91 -8.55 -3.26 -0.21
CA LEU A 91 -7.37 -2.59 -0.74
C LEU A 91 -7.72 -1.17 -1.20
N ALA A 92 -8.80 -1.00 -1.95
CA ALA A 92 -9.26 0.31 -2.41
C ALA A 92 -9.63 1.25 -1.24
N GLU A 93 -10.26 0.71 -0.20
CA GLU A 93 -10.57 1.45 1.03
C GLU A 93 -9.29 1.88 1.76
N LYS A 94 -8.34 0.96 1.95
CA LYS A 94 -7.05 1.28 2.59
C LYS A 94 -6.23 2.28 1.78
N ASP A 95 -6.22 2.16 0.46
CA ASP A 95 -5.53 3.13 -0.41
C ASP A 95 -6.13 4.53 -0.28
N THR A 96 -7.46 4.62 -0.20
CA THR A 96 -8.17 5.89 0.02
C THR A 96 -7.80 6.50 1.37
N ILE A 97 -7.80 5.69 2.44
CA ILE A 97 -7.41 6.13 3.79
C ILE A 97 -5.95 6.60 3.82
N LEU A 98 -5.02 5.80 3.29
CA LEU A 98 -3.60 6.13 3.25
C LEU A 98 -3.31 7.36 2.39
N LYS A 99 -4.07 7.58 1.31
CA LYS A 99 -3.96 8.80 0.50
C LYS A 99 -4.42 10.03 1.28
N SER A 100 -5.54 9.92 1.99
CA SER A 100 -6.04 10.98 2.88
C SER A 100 -5.04 11.31 3.99
N GLN A 101 -4.56 10.28 4.71
CA GLN A 101 -3.55 10.43 5.77
C GLN A 101 -2.26 11.08 5.27
N ARG A 102 -1.76 10.65 4.09
CA ARG A 102 -0.59 11.29 3.47
C ARG A 102 -0.85 12.76 3.14
N ALA A 103 -2.01 13.10 2.59
CA ALA A 103 -2.36 14.49 2.31
C ALA A 103 -2.38 15.33 3.60
N THR A 104 -2.96 14.82 4.68
CA THR A 104 -2.95 15.48 6.00
C THR A 104 -1.54 15.63 6.55
N MET A 105 -0.71 14.60 6.49
CA MET A 105 0.68 14.67 6.97
C MET A 105 1.51 15.68 6.17
N VAL A 106 1.34 15.74 4.84
CA VAL A 106 2.01 16.74 4.00
C VAL A 106 1.58 18.15 4.38
N GLN A 107 0.28 18.40 4.57
CA GLN A 107 -0.22 19.70 5.03
C GLN A 107 0.32 20.09 6.41
N GLN A 108 0.45 19.13 7.33
CA GLN A 108 1.05 19.36 8.64
C GLN A 108 2.53 19.72 8.53
N ILE A 109 3.30 19.02 7.69
CA ILE A 109 4.71 19.33 7.44
C ILE A 109 4.85 20.74 6.87
N GLU A 110 4.07 21.10 5.84
CA GLU A 110 4.10 22.44 5.26
C GLU A 110 3.75 23.54 6.29
N THR A 111 2.82 23.26 7.19
CA THR A 111 2.44 24.19 8.27
C THR A 111 3.57 24.35 9.28
N LEU A 112 4.21 23.24 9.68
CA LEU A 112 5.35 23.25 10.60
C LEU A 112 6.56 23.95 9.99
N ASP A 113 6.85 23.73 8.71
CA ASP A 113 7.97 24.40 8.01
C ASP A 113 7.75 25.91 7.92
N LYS A 114 6.51 26.36 7.64
CA LYS A 114 6.16 27.79 7.68
C LYS A 114 6.34 28.38 9.08
N ALA A 115 5.84 27.69 10.11
CA ALA A 115 6.00 28.13 11.50
C ALA A 115 7.48 28.19 11.91
N ARG A 116 8.29 27.24 11.47
CA ARG A 116 9.74 27.23 11.72
C ARG A 116 10.43 28.42 11.07
N CYS A 117 10.13 28.71 9.81
CA CYS A 117 10.67 29.87 9.09
C CYS A 117 10.34 31.19 9.81
N THR A 118 9.07 31.38 10.21
CA THR A 118 8.67 32.57 10.98
C THR A 118 9.41 32.67 12.32
N SER A 119 9.63 31.55 13.01
CA SER A 119 10.37 31.52 14.26
C SER A 119 11.87 31.79 14.09
N GLU A 120 12.47 31.37 12.98
CA GLU A 120 13.86 31.69 12.63
C GLU A 120 13.99 33.20 12.36
N GLU A 121 13.07 33.78 11.59
CA GLU A 121 13.05 35.24 11.35
C GLU A 121 12.86 36.07 12.62
N SER A 122 12.05 35.61 13.58
CA SER A 122 11.84 36.31 14.85
C SER A 122 13.09 36.21 15.74
N LEU A 123 13.77 35.06 15.75
CA LEU A 123 15.03 34.88 16.46
C LEU A 123 16.14 35.80 15.91
N ASP A 124 16.28 35.88 14.59
CA ASP A 124 17.26 36.74 13.93
C ASP A 124 17.03 38.22 14.28
N LYS A 125 15.77 38.67 14.30
CA LYS A 125 15.41 40.04 14.73
C LYS A 125 15.78 40.30 16.19
N VAL A 126 15.52 39.35 17.08
CA VAL A 126 15.89 39.47 18.51
C VAL A 126 17.41 39.57 18.66
N GLN A 127 18.17 38.72 17.96
CA GLN A 127 19.64 38.75 17.98
C GLN A 127 20.19 40.08 17.45
N GLN A 128 19.62 40.61 16.36
CA GLN A 128 20.01 41.91 15.84
C GLN A 128 19.81 43.03 16.86
N HIS A 129 18.66 43.05 17.54
CA HIS A 129 18.39 44.06 18.57
C HIS A 129 19.29 43.94 19.80
N VAL A 130 19.62 42.71 20.22
CA VAL A 130 20.61 42.49 21.29
C VAL A 130 21.97 43.11 20.91
N ASN A 131 22.45 42.88 19.69
CA ASN A 131 23.69 43.48 19.21
C ASN A 131 23.62 45.02 19.20
N ASP A 132 22.50 45.58 18.73
CA ASP A 132 22.28 47.04 18.73
C ASP A 132 22.34 47.62 20.15
N LEU A 133 21.74 46.95 21.14
CA LEU A 133 21.80 47.35 22.55
C LEU A 133 23.20 47.24 23.13
N GLU A 134 23.94 46.18 22.84
CA GLU A 134 25.31 46.00 23.32
C GLU A 134 26.23 47.11 22.80
N GLN A 135 26.12 47.44 21.52
CA GLN A 135 26.84 48.56 20.92
C GLN A 135 26.48 49.88 21.62
N LEU A 136 25.19 50.13 21.81
CA LEU A 136 24.70 51.37 22.40
C LEU A 136 25.04 51.50 23.89
N ASN A 137 25.06 50.40 24.63
CA ASN A 137 25.52 50.38 26.02
C ASN A 137 27.02 50.70 26.10
N THR A 138 27.80 50.18 25.14
CA THR A 138 29.24 50.49 25.03
C THR A 138 29.47 51.97 24.74
N GLU A 139 28.73 52.55 23.79
CA GLU A 139 28.79 53.99 23.48
C GLU A 139 28.39 54.85 24.70
N LEU A 140 27.33 54.47 25.42
CA LEU A 140 26.89 55.17 26.63
C LEU A 140 27.91 55.10 27.76
N ARG A 141 28.54 53.94 27.99
CA ARG A 141 29.61 53.81 28.99
C ARG A 141 30.80 54.68 28.63
N ALA A 142 31.22 54.70 27.37
CA ALA A 142 32.30 55.57 26.90
C ALA A 142 31.97 57.06 27.07
N ALA A 143 30.72 57.48 26.82
CA ALA A 143 30.28 58.85 27.05
C ALA A 143 30.24 59.20 28.56
N ASN A 144 29.76 58.29 29.39
CA ASN A 144 29.74 58.45 30.86
C ASN A 144 31.16 58.53 31.46
N GLU A 145 32.10 57.71 30.98
CA GLU A 145 33.52 57.77 31.39
C GLU A 145 34.15 59.13 31.06
N GLN A 146 33.70 59.77 30.00
CA GLN A 146 34.13 61.12 29.61
C GLN A 146 33.37 62.23 30.36
N ASN A 147 32.46 61.88 31.29
CA ASN A 147 31.50 62.79 31.93
C ASN A 147 30.70 63.65 30.94
N LEU A 148 30.55 63.17 29.70
CA LEU A 148 29.76 63.81 28.67
C LEU A 148 28.32 63.31 28.80
N GLY A 149 27.46 64.11 29.41
CA GLY A 149 26.01 63.91 29.28
C GLY A 149 25.63 64.15 27.83
N GLN A 150 25.42 63.09 27.05
CA GLN A 150 24.95 63.17 25.66
C GLN A 150 23.46 62.81 25.60
N PRO A 151 22.55 63.81 25.60
CA PRO A 151 21.10 63.58 25.64
C PRO A 151 20.62 62.78 24.41
N ASP A 152 21.22 63.01 23.25
CA ASP A 152 20.87 62.33 22.00
C ASP A 152 21.19 60.83 22.06
N LEU A 153 22.30 60.45 22.69
CA LEU A 153 22.69 59.06 22.87
C LEU A 153 21.77 58.34 23.87
N ILE A 154 21.39 59.02 24.95
CA ILE A 154 20.41 58.52 25.92
C ILE A 154 19.06 58.29 25.25
N ASN A 155 18.54 59.29 24.52
CA ASN A 155 17.29 59.18 23.79
C ASN A 155 17.32 58.03 22.77
N LYS A 156 18.44 57.89 22.04
CA LYS A 156 18.63 56.77 21.11
C LYS A 156 18.62 55.42 21.84
N SER A 157 19.21 55.33 23.03
CA SER A 157 19.17 54.11 23.85
C SER A 157 17.77 53.75 24.32
N LEU A 158 16.99 54.74 24.76
CA LEU A 158 15.62 54.53 25.18
C LEU A 158 14.75 54.10 23.99
N GLU A 159 14.96 54.66 22.80
CA GLU A 159 14.25 54.25 21.59
C GLU A 159 14.56 52.82 21.17
N VAL A 160 15.84 52.41 21.24
CA VAL A 160 16.25 51.03 20.93
C VAL A 160 15.72 50.06 21.98
N GLU A 161 15.80 50.39 23.27
CA GLU A 161 15.25 49.56 24.34
C GLU A 161 13.74 49.37 24.20
N LEU A 162 13.00 50.43 23.87
CA LEU A 162 11.56 50.35 23.65
C LEU A 162 11.22 49.48 22.41
N LYS A 163 11.99 49.59 21.32
CA LYS A 163 11.86 48.70 20.16
C LYS A 163 12.12 47.24 20.56
N GLN A 164 13.15 46.97 21.36
CA GLN A 164 13.47 45.63 21.82
C GLN A 164 12.37 45.03 22.69
N ILE A 165 11.86 45.79 23.67
CA ILE A 165 10.74 45.34 24.52
C ILE A 165 9.52 45.00 23.66
N LYS A 166 9.23 45.79 22.62
CA LYS A 166 8.12 45.52 21.69
C LYS A 166 8.35 44.25 20.88
N VAL A 167 9.55 44.04 20.35
CA VAL A 167 9.88 42.83 19.58
C VAL A 167 9.81 41.59 20.46
N GLN A 168 10.39 41.64 21.66
CA GLN A 168 10.34 40.55 22.62
C GLN A 168 8.89 40.23 23.03
N ARG A 169 8.08 41.24 23.34
CA ARG A 169 6.67 41.03 23.67
C ARG A 169 5.88 40.42 22.52
N ASN A 170 6.15 40.81 21.28
CA ASN A 170 5.51 40.20 20.12
C ASN A 170 5.91 38.73 19.95
N ALA A 171 7.20 38.40 20.11
CA ALA A 171 7.67 37.01 20.08
C ALA A 171 7.05 36.15 21.19
N ASP A 172 6.90 36.71 22.39
CA ASP A 172 6.20 36.05 23.51
C ASP A 172 4.72 35.79 23.17
N LEU A 173 4.02 36.79 22.61
CA LEU A 173 2.62 36.65 22.20
C LEU A 173 2.44 35.61 21.08
N GLU A 174 3.34 35.58 20.10
CA GLU A 174 3.35 34.55 19.05
C GLU A 174 3.54 33.16 19.64
N THR A 175 4.46 33.01 20.59
CA THR A 175 4.70 31.74 21.29
C THR A 175 3.48 31.29 22.07
N VAL A 176 2.85 32.20 22.84
CA VAL A 176 1.63 31.91 23.59
C VAL A 176 0.49 31.54 22.65
N ASN A 177 0.29 32.26 21.55
CA ASN A 177 -0.74 31.95 20.57
C ASN A 177 -0.52 30.59 19.88
N ALA A 178 0.74 30.23 19.60
CA ALA A 178 1.08 28.92 19.06
C ALA A 178 0.80 27.78 20.06
N ILE A 179 1.11 28.00 21.35
CA ILE A 179 0.77 27.05 22.42
C ILE A 179 -0.75 26.91 22.53
N LEU A 180 -1.50 28.01 22.56
CA LEU A 180 -2.96 28.00 22.62
C LEU A 180 -3.56 27.26 21.42
N ALA A 181 -3.12 27.56 20.20
CA ALA A 181 -3.58 26.87 18.99
C ALA A 181 -3.35 25.35 19.04
N ARG A 182 -2.28 24.89 19.72
CA ARG A 182 -2.01 23.46 19.91
C ARG A 182 -2.85 22.83 21.03
N LEU A 183 -3.18 23.59 22.07
CA LEU A 183 -3.96 23.11 23.23
C LEU A 183 -5.48 23.15 23.01
N THR A 184 -6.00 24.14 22.27
CA THR A 184 -7.43 24.28 21.94
C THR A 184 -8.08 22.97 21.44
N PRO A 185 -7.53 22.27 20.42
CA PRO A 185 -8.15 21.04 19.94
C PRO A 185 -8.09 19.89 20.96
N LEU A 186 -7.16 19.90 21.91
CA LEU A 186 -7.10 18.88 22.98
C LEU A 186 -8.18 19.12 24.05
N VAL A 187 -8.54 20.37 24.29
CA VAL A 187 -9.62 20.73 25.22
C VAL A 187 -10.99 20.50 24.57
N GLU A 188 -11.15 20.91 23.31
CA GLU A 188 -12.39 20.70 22.56
C GLU A 188 -12.66 19.21 22.28
N GLY A 189 -11.63 18.46 21.86
CA GLY A 189 -11.75 17.00 21.65
C GLY A 189 -11.97 16.19 22.92
N ALA A 190 -11.68 16.74 24.11
CA ALA A 190 -11.97 16.12 25.40
C ALA A 190 -13.39 16.40 25.91
N VAL A 191 -14.12 17.34 25.30
CA VAL A 191 -15.53 17.64 25.63
C VAL A 191 -16.51 16.76 24.83
N ASP A 192 -16.07 16.24 23.68
CA ASP A 192 -16.91 15.45 22.76
C ASP A 192 -16.74 13.91 22.89
N GLY A 193 -16.08 13.43 23.95
CA GLY A 193 -15.91 11.99 24.26
C GLY A 193 -16.41 11.64 25.66
#